data_AF-A0AAP0VIV3-F1
#
_entry.id   AF-A0AAP0VIV3-F1
#
_cell.length_a   1.000
_cell.length_b   1.000
_cell.length_c   1.000
_cell.angle_alpha   90.00
_cell.angle_beta   90.00
_cell.angle_gamma   90.00
#
_symmetry.space_group_name_H-M   'P 1'
#
loop_
_entity.id
_entity.type
_entity.pdbx_description
1 polymer ?
#
loop_
_entity_poly.entity_id
_entity_poly.type
_entity_poly.pdbx_seq_one_letter_code
_entity_poly.pdbx_strand_id
1 'polypeptide(L)' 'MIVMSNIKATFPCNLQSVWQVVTSLTDYSWRSDVEKIEVISDTQFVEITKRI' A
#
# COMPACT_ATOMS: atom_id res chain seq x y z
N MET A 1 -27.20 1.11 -4.61
CA MET A 1 -26.48 2.37 -4.34
C MET A 1 -25.02 2.12 -4.69
N ILE A 2 -24.44 2.86 -5.63
CA ILE A 2 -23.02 2.71 -6.00
C ILE A 2 -22.26 3.83 -5.30
N VAL A 3 -21.29 3.47 -4.46
CA VAL A 3 -20.38 4.43 -3.81
C VAL A 3 -19.07 4.43 -4.60
N MET A 4 -18.63 5.61 -5.03
CA MET A 4 -17.35 5.79 -5.73
C MET A 4 -16.50 6.82 -4.99
N SER A 5 -15.21 6.52 -4.82
CA SER A 5 -14.22 7.45 -4.27
C SER A 5 -13.03 7.53 -5.23
N ASN A 6 -12.46 8.73 -5.41
CA ASN A 6 -11.27 8.96 -6.22
C ASN A 6 -10.33 9.91 -5.46
N ILE A 7 -9.07 9.51 -5.31
CA ILE A 7 -8.02 10.29 -4.66
C ILE A 7 -6.83 10.35 -5.64
N LYS A 8 -6.23 11.53 -5.77
CA LYS A 8 -5.05 11.78 -6.61
C LYS A 8 -4.01 12.55 -5.82
N ALA A 9 -2.74 12.24 -6.04
CA ALA A 9 -1.60 12.96 -5.49
C ALA A 9 -0.50 13.06 -6.55
N THR A 10 0.24 14.18 -6.54
CA THR A 10 1.37 14.43 -7.43
C THR A 10 2.62 14.50 -6.58
N PHE A 11 3.63 13.69 -6.92
CA PHE A 11 4.90 13.65 -6.20
C PHE A 11 6.03 14.16 -7.12
N PRO A 12 6.91 15.06 -6.65
CA PRO A 12 8.04 15.56 -7.43
C PRO A 12 9.22 14.56 -7.39
N CYS A 13 8.95 13.30 -7.73
CA CYS A 13 9.95 12.24 -7.76
C CYS A 13 9.75 11.36 -9.00
N ASN A 14 10.76 10.55 -9.32
CA ASN A 14 10.68 9.66 -10.47
C ASN A 14 9.73 8.48 -10.19
N LEU A 15 9.21 7.90 -11.28
CA LEU A 15 8.26 6.78 -11.23
C LEU A 15 8.79 5.58 -10.44
N GLN A 16 10.08 5.25 -10.60
CA GLN A 16 10.69 4.08 -9.96
C GLN A 16 10.67 4.21 -8.44
N SER A 17 10.99 5.40 -7.91
CA SER A 17 10.95 5.67 -6.47
C SER A 17 9.55 5.54 -5.92
N VAL A 18 8.52 6.05 -6.62
CA VAL A 18 7.12 5.86 -6.22
C VAL A 18 6.78 4.37 -6.21
N TRP A 19 7.10 3.66 -7.29
CA TRP A 19 6.82 2.23 -7.42
C TRP A 19 7.42 1.42 -6.28
N GLN A 20 8.71 1.62 -5.98
CA GLN A 20 9.41 0.93 -4.90
C GLN A 20 8.73 1.12 -3.53
N VAL A 21 8.22 2.32 -3.24
CA VAL A 21 7.53 2.60 -1.98
C VAL A 21 6.14 1.99 -1.95
N VAL A 22 5.34 2.15 -3.02
CA VAL A 22 3.94 1.68 -3.02
C VAL A 22 3.80 0.17 -3.14
N THR A 23 4.81 -0.53 -3.67
CA THR A 23 4.83 -2.00 -3.75
C THR A 23 5.69 -2.66 -2.68
N SER A 24 6.24 -1.90 -1.74
CA SER A 24 7.06 -2.46 -0.67
C SER A 24 6.21 -3.28 0.30
N LEU A 25 6.65 -4.51 0.60
CA LEU A 25 6.03 -5.37 1.62
C LEU A 25 6.66 -5.18 3.01
N THR A 26 7.71 -4.36 3.12
CA THR A 26 8.46 -4.13 4.36
C THR A 26 8.38 -2.69 4.88
N ASP A 27 8.20 -1.72 3.98
CA ASP A 27 8.00 -0.31 4.30
C ASP A 27 6.66 0.18 3.75
N TYR A 28 5.61 -0.13 4.50
CA TYR A 28 4.22 0.26 4.23
C TYR A 28 3.75 1.37 5.18
N SER A 29 4.67 2.17 5.71
CA SER A 29 4.40 3.26 6.66
C SER A 29 3.41 4.31 6.13
N TRP A 30 3.32 4.46 4.81
CA TRP A 30 2.38 5.36 4.13
C TRP A 30 0.92 4.85 4.14
N ARG A 31 0.68 3.56 4.44
CA ARG A 31 -0.66 2.97 4.59
C ARG A 31 -1.02 2.83 6.06
N SER A 32 -1.59 3.89 6.62
CA SER A 32 -1.89 3.96 8.06
C SER A 32 -2.87 2.90 8.56
N ASP A 33 -3.71 2.37 7.68
CA ASP A 33 -4.69 1.31 7.93
C ASP A 33 -4.06 -0.09 8.05
N VAL A 34 -2.90 -0.31 7.44
CA VAL A 34 -2.18 -1.59 7.49
C VAL A 34 -1.46 -1.71 8.84
N GLU A 35 -1.70 -2.82 9.53
CA GLU A 35 -1.01 -3.19 10.77
C GLU A 35 0.21 -4.06 10.46
N LYS A 36 0.06 -5.05 9.58
CA LYS A 36 1.11 -6.01 9.25
C LYS A 36 0.90 -6.58 7.85
N ILE A 37 2.01 -6.93 7.19
CA ILE A 37 2.01 -7.73 5.97
C ILE A 37 2.75 -9.05 6.24
N GLU A 38 2.14 -10.16 5.84
CA GLU A 38 2.73 -11.50 5.90
C GLU A 38 2.95 -12.05 4.49
N VAL A 39 4.21 -12.32 4.13
CA VAL A 39 4.57 -12.86 2.81
C VAL A 39 4.46 -14.39 2.86
N ILE A 40 3.65 -14.94 1.96
CA ILE A 40 3.39 -16.39 1.86
C ILE A 40 4.30 -17.00 0.79
N SER A 41 4.51 -16.29 -0.32
CA SER A 41 5.38 -16.70 -1.42
C SER A 41 5.79 -15.49 -2.26
N ASP A 42 6.59 -15.73 -3.32
CA ASP A 42 7.03 -14.69 -4.25
C ASP A 42 5.89 -13.91 -4.93
N THR A 43 4.68 -14.48 -4.96
CA THR A 43 3.51 -13.87 -5.63
C THR A 43 2.31 -13.69 -4.70
N GLN A 44 2.41 -14.05 -3.41
CA GLN A 44 1.28 -14.02 -2.49
C GLN A 44 1.68 -13.46 -1.13
N PHE A 45 0.86 -12.56 -0.62
CA PHE A 45 0.96 -11.99 0.72
C PHE A 45 -0.43 -11.67 1.27
N VAL A 46 -0.53 -11.54 2.59
CA VAL A 46 -1.75 -11.17 3.32
C VAL A 46 -1.51 -9.86 4.05
N GLU A 47 -2.44 -8.92 3.90
CA GLU A 47 -2.47 -7.67 4.66
C GLU A 47 -3.43 -7.81 5.86
N ILE A 48 -2.91 -7.49 7.04
CA ILE A 48 -3.69 -7.40 8.28
C ILE A 48 -3.91 -5.91 8.54
N THR A 49 -5.16 -5.49 8.59
CA THR A 49 -5.54 -4.09 8.85
C THR A 49 -5.84 -3.88 10.32
N LYS A 50 -5.56 -2.65 10.79
CA LYS A 50 -5.88 -2.23 12.15
C LYS A 50 -7.39 -2.29 12.35
N ARG A 51 -7.83 -2.84 13.48
CA ARG A 51 -9.22 -2.69 13.92
C ARG A 51 -9.40 -1.25 14.39
N ILE A 52 -10.16 -0.47 13.61
CA ILE A 52 -10.63 0.88 13.97
C ILE A 52 -11.89 0.73 14.82
#